data_AF-A0A918GJM0-F1
#
_entry.id   AF-A0A918GJM0-F1
#
_cell.length_a   1.000
_cell.length_b   1.000
_cell.length_c   1.000
_cell.angle_alpha   90.00
_cell.angle_beta   90.00
_cell.angle_gamma   90.00
#
_symmetry.space_group_name_H-M   'P 1'
#
loop_
_entity.id
_entity.type
_entity.pdbx_description
1 polymer ?
#
loop_
_entity_poly.entity_id
_entity_poly.type
_entity_poly.pdbx_seq_one_letter_code
_entity_poly.pdbx_strand_id
1 'polypeptide(L)'
;MTVLEQRGTYRPAPPPAWQPRTDPAPLLPDAEPYRVLGTGAADRADPGLLRTLHARLVTGRRYNAQATALTRQGRLAVYPSSTGQEACEVAAALVLADRDWLFPSYRDTLAVITRGVDPVQALTLLRGDWHTGYDPYEHRVAPLSTPLATQLPHAVGLAHAARLRGDDVVALAMVGDGGTSEGDFHEALNFAAVQRAPVVFLVQNNGFAISVPLAKQTAAPSLAHKAVGYGMPGRLVDGNDAVAVHEVLSDAVRHARAGGGPVLVEAVTYRLEAHTNADDATRYRGDAEVETWRGHDPVDLLERELTRRGLLDEDARRAVREESEALAADLRARLHEDPVLDPMDLFAHVYAEPTPHLREQRELLRAELAAEAEANADAEAQAAPEGATR
;
A
#
# COMPACT_ATOMS: atom_id res chain seq x y z
N MET A 1 -16.91 26.71 -7.56
CA MET A 1 -15.94 26.78 -8.66
C MET A 1 -16.71 27.24 -9.89
N THR A 2 -16.71 28.54 -10.13
CA THR A 2 -17.48 29.20 -11.19
C THR A 2 -16.76 28.96 -12.51
N VAL A 3 -17.46 28.35 -13.47
CA VAL A 3 -16.98 28.21 -14.86
C VAL A 3 -16.73 29.62 -15.38
N LEU A 4 -15.47 29.98 -15.57
CA LEU A 4 -15.09 31.25 -16.20
C LEU A 4 -15.69 31.26 -17.62
N GLU A 5 -16.63 32.18 -17.83
CA GLU A 5 -17.37 32.40 -19.07
C GLU A 5 -16.41 32.58 -20.26
N GLN A 6 -16.34 31.58 -21.15
CA GLN A 6 -15.94 31.84 -22.53
C GLN A 6 -17.12 32.47 -23.27
N ARG A 7 -17.01 33.78 -23.57
CA ARG A 7 -17.92 34.47 -24.50
C ARG A 7 -17.71 33.96 -25.92
N GLY A 8 -18.37 32.84 -26.22
CA GLY A 8 -18.61 32.36 -27.58
C GLY A 8 -20.11 32.24 -27.79
N THR A 9 -20.67 33.01 -28.72
CA THR A 9 -22.08 32.91 -29.12
C THR A 9 -22.41 31.47 -29.50
N TYR A 10 -23.28 30.81 -28.74
CA TYR A 10 -23.85 29.51 -29.12
C TYR A 10 -24.52 29.65 -30.49
N ARG A 11 -23.96 28.97 -31.49
CA ARG A 11 -24.61 28.74 -32.78
C ARG A 11 -25.11 27.30 -32.76
N PRO A 12 -26.41 27.04 -32.99
CA PRO A 12 -26.88 25.67 -33.18
C PRO A 12 -26.24 25.12 -34.46
N ALA A 13 -25.28 24.21 -34.30
CA ALA A 13 -24.76 23.37 -35.38
C ALA A 13 -25.63 22.09 -35.46
N PRO A 14 -25.78 21.45 -36.64
CA PRO A 14 -26.28 20.07 -36.69
C PRO A 14 -25.46 19.21 -35.72
N PRO A 15 -26.04 18.12 -35.14
CA PRO A 15 -25.32 17.31 -34.16
C PRO A 15 -23.93 17.01 -34.74
N PRO A 16 -22.84 17.29 -34.00
CA PRO A 16 -21.51 17.07 -34.53
C PRO A 16 -21.43 15.64 -35.03
N ALA A 17 -20.59 15.37 -36.03
CA ALA A 17 -20.23 14.02 -36.45
C ALA A 17 -19.43 13.29 -35.36
N TRP A 18 -19.90 13.34 -34.11
CA TRP A 18 -19.39 12.59 -32.99
C TRP A 18 -19.77 11.13 -33.23
N GLN A 19 -18.78 10.37 -33.67
CA GLN A 19 -18.84 8.93 -33.59
C GLN A 19 -18.36 8.56 -32.18
N PRO A 20 -19.21 7.98 -31.31
CA PRO A 20 -18.72 7.40 -30.08
C PRO A 20 -17.60 6.43 -30.41
N ARG A 21 -16.57 6.35 -29.55
CA ARG A 21 -15.62 5.24 -29.61
C ARG A 21 -16.42 3.98 -29.28
N THR A 22 -16.83 3.24 -30.30
CA THR A 22 -17.63 2.01 -30.12
C THR A 22 -16.77 0.76 -30.05
N ASP A 23 -15.49 0.85 -30.43
CA ASP A 23 -14.56 -0.26 -30.37
C ASP A 23 -13.72 -0.20 -29.08
N PRO A 24 -14.00 -1.06 -28.08
CA PRO A 24 -13.20 -1.15 -26.87
C PRO A 24 -11.90 -1.93 -27.07
N ALA A 25 -11.67 -2.57 -28.23
CA ALA A 25 -10.53 -3.48 -28.44
C ALA A 25 -9.16 -2.89 -28.03
N PRO A 26 -8.85 -1.60 -28.30
CA PRO A 26 -7.58 -1.00 -27.88
C PRO A 26 -7.40 -0.85 -26.35
N LEU A 27 -8.48 -1.01 -25.58
CA LEU A 27 -8.51 -0.84 -24.12
C LEU A 27 -8.67 -2.18 -23.39
N LEU A 28 -8.97 -3.27 -24.11
CA LEU A 28 -9.12 -4.58 -23.50
C LEU A 28 -7.80 -4.98 -22.84
N PRO A 29 -7.84 -5.53 -21.61
CA PRO A 29 -6.65 -6.02 -20.95
C PRO A 29 -6.10 -7.26 -21.66
N ASP A 30 -4.89 -7.65 -21.27
CA ASP A 30 -4.25 -8.86 -21.79
C ASP A 30 -5.11 -10.10 -21.48
N ALA A 31 -5.16 -11.06 -22.42
CA ALA A 31 -6.02 -12.25 -22.31
C ALA A 31 -5.61 -13.20 -21.17
N GLU A 32 -4.32 -13.17 -20.80
CA GLU A 32 -3.74 -13.90 -19.69
C GLU A 32 -2.82 -12.95 -18.90
N PRO A 33 -2.56 -13.23 -17.61
CA PRO A 33 -1.58 -12.47 -16.84
C PRO A 33 -0.21 -12.47 -17.53
N TYR A 34 0.34 -11.28 -17.73
CA TYR A 34 1.70 -11.11 -18.24
C TYR A 34 2.71 -11.75 -17.28
N ARG A 35 3.65 -12.50 -17.85
CA ARG A 35 4.71 -13.25 -17.14
C ARG A 35 6.05 -13.08 -17.84
N VAL A 36 7.11 -13.05 -17.05
CA VAL A 36 8.50 -12.98 -17.49
C VAL A 36 9.25 -14.22 -16.99
N LEU A 37 9.22 -14.49 -15.69
CA LEU A 37 9.85 -15.65 -15.07
C LEU A 37 9.24 -16.96 -15.61
N GLY A 38 10.10 -17.93 -15.88
CA GLY A 38 9.69 -19.20 -16.51
C GLY A 38 9.39 -19.08 -18.01
N THR A 39 9.61 -17.92 -18.64
CA THR A 39 9.51 -17.72 -20.09
C THR A 39 10.87 -17.35 -20.70
N GLY A 40 10.97 -17.35 -22.04
CA GLY A 40 12.17 -16.87 -22.75
C GLY A 40 12.43 -15.36 -22.62
N ALA A 41 11.52 -14.59 -22.00
CA ALA A 41 11.76 -13.18 -21.69
C ALA A 41 12.71 -13.00 -20.50
N ALA A 42 12.74 -13.96 -19.55
CA ALA A 42 13.56 -13.89 -18.35
C ALA A 42 15.07 -13.77 -18.65
N ASP A 43 15.55 -14.36 -19.75
CA ASP A 43 16.95 -14.27 -20.18
C ASP A 43 17.41 -12.83 -20.49
N ARG A 44 16.46 -11.94 -20.83
CA ARG A 44 16.73 -10.51 -21.13
C ARG A 44 16.59 -9.61 -19.91
N ALA A 45 16.07 -10.12 -18.79
CA ALA A 45 15.92 -9.33 -17.57
C ALA A 45 17.30 -8.93 -17.02
N ASP A 46 17.42 -7.67 -16.60
CA ASP A 46 18.65 -7.10 -16.08
C ASP A 46 19.12 -7.83 -14.79
N PRO A 47 20.34 -8.40 -14.74
CA PRO A 47 20.87 -9.04 -13.54
C PRO A 47 20.92 -8.16 -12.29
N GLY A 48 21.06 -6.84 -12.44
CA GLY A 48 21.06 -5.89 -11.32
C GLY A 48 19.67 -5.78 -10.70
N LEU A 49 18.65 -5.59 -11.54
CA LEU A 49 17.25 -5.60 -11.14
C LEU A 49 16.85 -6.91 -10.45
N LEU A 50 17.21 -8.07 -11.01
CA LEU A 50 16.86 -9.37 -10.40
C LEU A 50 17.43 -9.52 -8.98
N ARG A 51 18.68 -9.10 -8.75
CA ARG A 51 19.30 -9.14 -7.42
C ARG A 51 18.65 -8.15 -6.45
N THR A 52 18.30 -6.96 -6.93
CA THR A 52 17.60 -5.95 -6.14
C THR A 52 16.22 -6.46 -5.71
N LEU A 53 15.44 -7.00 -6.65
CA LEU A 53 14.13 -7.59 -6.36
C LEU A 53 14.28 -8.74 -5.35
N HIS A 54 15.24 -9.65 -5.53
CA HIS A 54 15.45 -10.77 -4.61
C HIS A 54 15.76 -10.31 -3.19
N ALA A 55 16.72 -9.39 -3.04
CA ALA A 55 17.06 -8.86 -1.73
C ALA A 55 15.84 -8.24 -1.02
N ARG A 56 15.04 -7.44 -1.74
CA ARG A 56 13.84 -6.79 -1.19
C ARG A 56 12.72 -7.78 -0.87
N LEU A 57 12.49 -8.80 -1.69
CA LEU A 57 11.48 -9.82 -1.43
C LEU A 57 11.82 -10.67 -0.19
N VAL A 58 13.07 -11.11 -0.06
CA VAL A 58 13.52 -11.89 1.11
C VAL A 58 13.44 -11.04 2.38
N THR A 59 13.88 -9.79 2.31
CA THR A 59 13.76 -8.83 3.41
C THR A 59 12.30 -8.61 3.80
N GLY A 60 11.42 -8.42 2.82
CA GLY A 60 9.99 -8.23 3.03
C GLY A 60 9.30 -9.43 3.67
N ARG A 61 9.64 -10.65 3.22
CA ARG A 61 9.17 -11.90 3.84
C ARG A 61 9.57 -11.96 5.31
N ARG A 62 10.81 -11.61 5.64
CA ARG A 62 11.31 -11.66 7.02
C ARG A 62 10.70 -10.57 7.90
N TYR A 63 10.48 -9.37 7.35
CA TYR A 63 9.74 -8.28 7.98
C TYR A 63 8.30 -8.70 8.32
N ASN A 64 7.57 -9.28 7.36
CA ASN A 64 6.22 -9.81 7.58
C ASN A 64 6.20 -10.83 8.73
N ALA A 65 7.13 -11.79 8.71
CA ALA A 65 7.24 -12.79 9.79
C ALA A 65 7.51 -12.16 11.16
N GLN A 66 8.35 -11.11 11.21
CA GLN A 66 8.66 -10.40 12.45
C GLN A 66 7.45 -9.62 12.99
N ALA A 67 6.75 -8.88 12.14
CA ALA A 67 5.56 -8.11 12.52
C ALA A 67 4.41 -9.04 12.98
N THR A 68 4.20 -10.18 12.29
CA THR A 68 3.26 -11.21 12.76
C THR A 68 3.66 -11.76 14.13
N ALA A 69 4.95 -12.00 14.39
CA ALA A 69 5.41 -12.44 15.70
C ALA A 69 5.20 -11.39 16.80
N LEU A 70 5.44 -10.10 16.51
CA LEU A 70 5.21 -8.99 17.42
C LEU A 70 3.72 -8.82 17.78
N THR A 71 2.83 -9.08 16.83
CA THR A 71 1.38 -9.08 17.08
C THR A 71 0.99 -10.15 18.10
N ARG A 72 1.55 -11.36 17.99
CA ARG A 72 1.33 -12.44 18.97
C ARG A 72 1.90 -12.13 20.36
N GLN A 73 2.87 -11.22 20.43
CA GLN A 73 3.48 -10.73 21.67
C GLN A 73 2.76 -9.51 22.25
N GLY A 74 1.66 -9.05 21.63
CA GLY A 74 0.92 -7.86 22.05
C GLY A 74 1.65 -6.54 21.76
N ARG A 75 2.69 -6.54 20.92
CA ARG A 75 3.42 -5.33 20.51
C ARG A 75 2.81 -4.61 19.31
N LEU A 76 1.89 -5.26 18.61
CA LEU A 76 1.02 -4.65 17.61
C LEU A 76 -0.42 -5.05 17.90
N ALA A 77 -1.37 -4.12 17.72
CA ALA A 77 -2.80 -4.40 17.92
C ALA A 77 -3.35 -5.28 16.78
N VAL A 78 -2.97 -4.97 15.54
CA VAL A 78 -3.38 -5.70 14.34
C VAL A 78 -2.25 -5.72 13.32
N TYR A 79 -2.05 -6.83 12.62
CA TYR A 79 -1.13 -6.87 11.48
C TYR A 79 -1.72 -7.58 10.26
N PRO A 80 -1.95 -6.84 9.15
CA PRO A 80 -2.39 -7.37 7.86
C PRO A 80 -1.17 -7.81 7.06
N SER A 81 -0.64 -9.01 7.31
CA SER A 81 0.54 -9.52 6.60
C SER A 81 0.36 -9.54 5.08
N SER A 82 1.42 -9.21 4.34
CA SER A 82 1.48 -9.31 2.88
C SER A 82 2.24 -10.53 2.38
N THR A 83 2.45 -11.54 3.25
CA THR A 83 3.09 -12.80 2.85
C THR A 83 2.40 -13.41 1.63
N GLY A 84 3.14 -13.57 0.53
CA GLY A 84 2.67 -14.06 -0.77
C GLY A 84 2.39 -12.96 -1.80
N GLN A 85 2.36 -11.69 -1.38
CA GLN A 85 2.14 -10.52 -2.25
C GLN A 85 3.38 -9.62 -2.36
N GLU A 86 4.55 -10.06 -1.90
CA GLU A 86 5.74 -9.20 -1.77
C GLU A 86 6.15 -8.58 -3.11
N ALA A 87 5.99 -9.31 -4.21
CA ALA A 87 6.28 -8.84 -5.56
C ALA A 87 5.47 -7.59 -5.95
N CYS A 88 4.19 -7.53 -5.58
CA CYS A 88 3.34 -6.36 -5.84
C CYS A 88 3.88 -5.11 -5.12
N GLU A 89 4.16 -5.24 -3.83
CA GLU A 89 4.56 -4.13 -2.97
C GLU A 89 5.97 -3.62 -3.25
N VAL A 90 6.92 -4.55 -3.43
CA VAL A 90 8.31 -4.21 -3.75
C VAL A 90 8.38 -3.54 -5.12
N ALA A 91 7.73 -4.10 -6.14
CA ALA A 91 7.73 -3.50 -7.47
C ALA A 91 7.06 -2.12 -7.47
N ALA A 92 5.91 -1.96 -6.80
CA ALA A 92 5.23 -0.67 -6.69
C ALA A 92 6.12 0.44 -6.12
N ALA A 93 6.96 0.10 -5.13
CA ALA A 93 7.89 1.05 -4.55
C ALA A 93 9.08 1.35 -5.48
N LEU A 94 9.66 0.34 -6.14
CA LEU A 94 10.88 0.47 -6.95
C LEU A 94 10.66 1.19 -8.30
N VAL A 95 9.46 1.16 -8.85
CA VAL A 95 9.17 1.86 -10.12
C VAL A 95 8.99 3.38 -9.96
N LEU A 96 8.84 3.86 -8.72
CA LEU A 96 8.64 5.27 -8.43
C LEU A 96 9.98 5.98 -8.33
N ALA A 97 10.10 7.12 -9.01
CA ALA A 97 11.19 8.05 -8.79
C ALA A 97 10.97 8.81 -7.47
N ASP A 98 12.02 9.45 -6.94
CA ASP A 98 11.95 10.18 -5.67
C ASP A 98 10.79 11.17 -5.62
N ARG A 99 10.48 11.83 -6.75
CA ARG A 99 9.39 12.82 -6.90
C ARG A 99 7.98 12.26 -6.91
N ASP A 100 7.83 10.96 -7.15
CA ASP A 100 6.53 10.32 -7.28
C ASP A 100 5.93 9.96 -5.93
N TRP A 101 4.61 9.82 -5.91
CA TRP A 101 3.87 9.55 -4.70
C TRP A 101 3.33 8.13 -4.65
N LEU A 102 3.47 7.48 -3.49
CA LEU A 102 2.82 6.21 -3.18
C LEU A 102 1.59 6.47 -2.30
N PHE A 103 0.45 5.87 -2.66
CA PHE A 103 -0.79 5.90 -1.89
C PHE A 103 -1.16 4.48 -1.45
N PRO A 104 -0.67 4.03 -0.27
CA PRO A 104 -0.88 2.68 0.23
C PRO A 104 -2.26 2.48 0.88
N SER A 105 -2.72 1.23 0.89
CA SER A 105 -3.75 0.73 1.81
C SER A 105 -3.13 0.25 3.12
N TYR A 106 -3.96 -0.12 4.11
CA TYR A 106 -3.50 -0.65 5.39
C TYR A 106 -2.59 -1.88 5.32
N ARG A 107 -2.63 -2.66 4.22
CA ARG A 107 -1.79 -3.86 4.04
C ARG A 107 -0.38 -3.53 3.55
N ASP A 108 -0.21 -2.37 2.93
CA ASP A 108 0.93 -2.10 2.04
C ASP A 108 2.18 -1.60 2.77
N THR A 109 2.41 -2.12 3.98
CA THR A 109 3.54 -1.68 4.82
C THR A 109 4.89 -2.07 4.22
N LEU A 110 4.96 -3.13 3.42
CA LEU A 110 6.18 -3.53 2.73
C LEU A 110 6.51 -2.53 1.60
N ALA A 111 5.52 -2.01 0.88
CA ALA A 111 5.73 -0.95 -0.11
C ALA A 111 6.24 0.33 0.57
N VAL A 112 5.68 0.67 1.74
CA VAL A 112 6.07 1.84 2.54
C VAL A 112 7.54 1.75 2.98
N ILE A 113 7.99 0.63 3.57
CA ILE A 113 9.40 0.48 3.97
C ILE A 113 10.33 0.35 2.76
N THR A 114 9.85 -0.20 1.64
CA THR A 114 10.65 -0.27 0.40
C THR A 114 10.86 1.13 -0.20
N ARG A 115 9.95 2.09 0.04
CA ARG A 115 10.15 3.51 -0.27
C ARG A 115 11.12 4.24 0.67
N GLY A 116 11.61 3.56 1.72
CA GLY A 116 12.63 4.06 2.64
C GLY A 116 12.11 4.57 3.97
N VAL A 117 10.81 4.46 4.25
CA VAL A 117 10.24 4.78 5.56
C VAL A 117 10.76 3.79 6.60
N ASP A 118 11.08 4.28 7.79
CA ASP A 118 11.53 3.43 8.90
C ASP A 118 10.47 2.36 9.26
N PRO A 119 10.86 1.09 9.46
CA PRO A 119 9.92 0.00 9.75
C PRO A 119 9.05 0.21 11.00
N VAL A 120 9.54 0.88 12.04
CA VAL A 120 8.75 1.17 13.25
C VAL A 120 7.70 2.24 12.93
N GLN A 121 8.09 3.27 12.18
CA GLN A 121 7.17 4.32 11.73
C GLN A 121 6.05 3.77 10.82
N ALA A 122 6.39 2.86 9.91
CA ALA A 122 5.42 2.20 9.02
C ALA A 122 4.38 1.38 9.80
N LEU A 123 4.73 0.87 10.98
CA LEU A 123 3.84 0.07 11.84
C LEU A 123 3.08 0.90 12.89
N THR A 124 3.29 2.22 12.98
CA THR A 124 2.72 3.05 14.05
C THR A 124 1.18 2.99 14.11
N LEU A 125 0.50 3.08 12.97
CA LEU A 125 -0.96 2.94 12.89
C LEU A 125 -1.44 1.57 13.40
N LEU A 126 -0.66 0.52 13.12
CA LEU A 126 -0.97 -0.87 13.44
C LEU A 126 -0.63 -1.24 14.89
N ARG A 127 0.33 -0.52 15.49
CA ARG A 127 0.58 -0.54 16.94
C ARG A 127 -0.56 0.12 17.71
N GLY A 128 -1.17 1.16 17.13
CA GLY A 128 -2.29 1.89 17.71
C GLY A 128 -1.88 3.15 18.48
N ASP A 129 -0.65 3.63 18.28
CA ASP A 129 -0.14 4.80 19.01
C ASP A 129 -0.58 6.13 18.40
N TRP A 130 -0.51 6.21 17.06
CA TRP A 130 -0.73 7.44 16.32
C TRP A 130 -1.27 7.16 14.92
N HIS A 131 -1.84 8.17 14.27
CA HIS A 131 -2.44 8.03 12.95
C HIS A 131 -1.42 7.76 11.83
N THR A 132 -0.19 8.28 11.94
CA THR A 132 0.90 8.06 10.97
C THR A 132 2.24 8.26 11.66
N GLY A 133 3.16 7.29 11.53
CA GLY A 133 4.45 7.33 12.22
C GLY A 133 5.56 8.11 11.51
N TYR A 134 5.30 8.63 10.31
CA TYR A 134 6.29 9.26 9.43
C TYR A 134 5.73 10.54 8.81
N ASP A 135 6.62 11.43 8.37
CA ASP A 135 6.24 12.58 7.55
C ASP A 135 5.93 12.11 6.12
N PRO A 136 4.69 12.25 5.61
CA PRO A 136 4.33 11.86 4.26
C PRO A 136 5.16 12.53 3.16
N TYR A 137 5.70 13.72 3.42
CA TYR A 137 6.42 14.51 2.43
C TYR A 137 7.89 14.09 2.28
N GLU A 138 8.51 13.50 3.31
CA GLU A 138 9.92 13.08 3.30
C GLU A 138 10.16 11.99 2.25
N HIS A 139 9.30 10.97 2.25
CA HIS A 139 9.39 9.85 1.32
C HIS A 139 8.35 9.92 0.19
N ARG A 140 7.47 10.93 0.18
CA ARG A 140 6.31 11.06 -0.72
C ARG A 140 5.43 9.81 -0.67
N VAL A 141 5.09 9.41 0.55
CA VAL A 141 4.23 8.27 0.85
C VAL A 141 3.04 8.82 1.63
N ALA A 142 1.83 8.70 1.10
CA ALA A 142 0.63 9.08 1.84
C ALA A 142 0.44 8.14 3.06
N PRO A 143 -0.19 8.62 4.14
CA PRO A 143 -0.58 7.78 5.26
C PRO A 143 -1.29 6.49 4.82
N LEU A 144 -1.06 5.40 5.57
CA LEU A 144 -1.81 4.15 5.39
C LEU A 144 -3.32 4.43 5.54
N SER A 145 -4.12 3.94 4.59
CA SER A 145 -5.58 4.07 4.66
C SER A 145 -6.28 2.78 5.07
N THR A 146 -7.05 2.85 6.16
CA THR A 146 -7.92 1.75 6.63
C THR A 146 -9.27 1.72 5.92
N PRO A 147 -9.99 2.85 5.74
CA PRO A 147 -11.20 2.87 4.93
C PRO A 147 -10.90 2.54 3.46
N LEU A 148 -11.53 1.50 2.94
CA LEU A 148 -11.23 0.97 1.60
C LEU A 148 -11.39 2.03 0.50
N ALA A 149 -10.45 2.05 -0.44
CA ALA A 149 -10.42 2.89 -1.64
C ALA A 149 -10.37 4.43 -1.45
N THR A 150 -10.54 4.95 -0.22
CA THR A 150 -10.53 6.41 0.06
C THR A 150 -9.22 7.11 -0.32
N GLN A 151 -8.09 6.40 -0.32
CA GLN A 151 -6.80 6.93 -0.75
C GLN A 151 -6.73 7.17 -2.28
N LEU A 152 -7.61 6.54 -3.06
CA LEU A 152 -7.56 6.61 -4.52
C LEU A 152 -7.95 7.99 -5.04
N PRO A 153 -9.08 8.63 -4.63
CA PRO A 153 -9.38 10.00 -5.02
C PRO A 153 -8.30 11.00 -4.60
N HIS A 154 -7.66 10.80 -3.44
CA HIS A 154 -6.56 11.64 -2.98
C HIS A 154 -5.32 11.55 -3.90
N ALA A 155 -4.97 10.34 -4.36
CA ALA A 155 -3.92 10.13 -5.35
C ALA A 155 -4.21 10.88 -6.66
N VAL A 156 -5.46 10.83 -7.12
CA VAL A 156 -5.91 11.57 -8.31
C VAL A 156 -5.81 13.07 -8.11
N GLY A 157 -6.25 13.59 -6.97
CA GLY A 157 -6.15 15.02 -6.65
C GLY A 157 -4.72 15.52 -6.66
N LEU A 158 -3.80 14.78 -6.03
CA LEU A 158 -2.37 15.13 -5.99
C LEU A 158 -1.75 15.13 -7.39
N ALA A 159 -1.94 14.04 -8.14
CA ALA A 159 -1.40 13.90 -9.50
C ALA A 159 -1.99 14.93 -10.46
N HIS A 160 -3.28 15.23 -10.34
CA HIS A 160 -3.95 16.27 -11.13
C HIS A 160 -3.38 17.65 -10.82
N ALA A 161 -3.20 17.99 -9.54
CA ALA A 161 -2.59 19.26 -9.14
C ALA A 161 -1.16 19.39 -9.67
N ALA A 162 -0.34 18.35 -9.56
CA ALA A 162 1.00 18.32 -10.11
C ALA A 162 1.01 18.57 -11.63
N ARG A 163 0.12 17.90 -12.37
CA ARG A 163 -0.05 18.12 -13.82
C ARG A 163 -0.42 19.58 -14.15
N LEU A 164 -1.32 20.19 -13.38
CA LEU A 164 -1.71 21.60 -13.59
C LEU A 164 -0.55 22.57 -13.33
N ARG A 165 0.39 22.23 -12.44
CA ARG A 165 1.62 23.00 -12.21
C ARG A 165 2.71 22.76 -13.27
N GLY A 166 2.52 21.78 -14.15
CA GLY A 166 3.53 21.36 -15.12
C GLY A 166 4.61 20.46 -14.52
N ASP A 167 4.39 19.94 -13.31
CA ASP A 167 5.29 18.97 -12.68
C ASP A 167 5.09 17.60 -13.36
N ASP A 168 6.17 16.84 -13.49
CA ASP A 168 6.14 15.51 -14.07
C ASP A 168 5.95 14.41 -13.02
N VAL A 169 5.18 14.66 -11.96
CA VAL A 169 4.91 13.71 -10.86
C VAL A 169 3.87 12.66 -11.26
N VAL A 170 4.10 11.40 -10.89
CA VAL A 170 3.12 10.31 -10.96
C VAL A 170 2.68 9.93 -9.54
N ALA A 171 1.41 9.57 -9.37
CA ALA A 171 0.94 8.89 -8.16
C ALA A 171 0.66 7.41 -8.46
N LEU A 172 1.14 6.49 -7.64
CA LEU A 172 0.77 5.09 -7.67
C LEU A 172 -0.11 4.79 -6.45
N ALA A 173 -1.33 4.35 -6.71
CA ALA A 173 -2.33 4.10 -5.68
C ALA A 173 -2.69 2.62 -5.62
N MET A 174 -2.59 2.04 -4.43
CA MET A 174 -2.70 0.60 -4.20
C MET A 174 -4.06 0.26 -3.57
N VAL A 175 -4.67 -0.84 -4.00
CA VAL A 175 -5.96 -1.33 -3.48
C VAL A 175 -6.07 -2.84 -3.62
N GLY A 176 -6.81 -3.51 -2.73
CA GLY A 176 -7.15 -4.93 -2.88
C GLY A 176 -8.36 -5.16 -3.79
N ASP A 177 -8.63 -6.41 -4.16
CA ASP A 177 -9.79 -6.81 -4.95
C ASP A 177 -11.12 -6.31 -4.36
N GLY A 178 -11.28 -6.40 -3.03
CA GLY A 178 -12.48 -5.90 -2.35
C GLY A 178 -12.72 -4.41 -2.49
N GLY A 179 -11.65 -3.60 -2.50
CA GLY A 179 -11.78 -2.15 -2.67
C GLY A 179 -12.29 -1.76 -4.06
N THR A 180 -12.24 -2.66 -5.06
CA THR A 180 -12.76 -2.38 -6.41
C THR A 180 -14.30 -2.38 -6.51
N SER A 181 -14.97 -2.67 -5.40
CA SER A 181 -16.44 -2.58 -5.24
C SER A 181 -16.90 -1.31 -4.53
N GLU A 182 -15.96 -0.52 -3.99
CA GLU A 182 -16.29 0.75 -3.35
C GLU A 182 -16.64 1.84 -4.37
N GLY A 183 -17.50 2.78 -3.96
CA GLY A 183 -17.84 3.96 -4.78
C GLY A 183 -16.61 4.81 -5.10
N ASP A 184 -15.73 5.01 -4.12
CA ASP A 184 -14.50 5.80 -4.27
C ASP A 184 -13.56 5.25 -5.35
N PHE A 185 -13.54 3.92 -5.56
CA PHE A 185 -12.79 3.32 -6.67
C PHE A 185 -13.37 3.75 -8.03
N HIS A 186 -14.69 3.71 -8.18
CA HIS A 186 -15.36 4.18 -9.41
C HIS A 186 -15.09 5.67 -9.65
N GLU A 187 -15.25 6.51 -8.62
CA GLU A 187 -15.08 7.95 -8.72
C GLU A 187 -13.63 8.33 -9.05
N ALA A 188 -12.65 7.69 -8.41
CA ALA A 188 -11.24 7.92 -8.68
C ALA A 188 -10.86 7.59 -10.12
N LEU A 189 -11.26 6.40 -10.62
CA LEU A 189 -10.96 5.99 -11.99
C LEU A 189 -11.59 6.93 -13.02
N ASN A 190 -12.88 7.25 -12.86
CA ASN A 190 -13.57 8.13 -13.78
C ASN A 190 -12.95 9.54 -13.80
N PHE A 191 -12.71 10.12 -12.62
CA PHE A 191 -12.13 11.46 -12.54
C PHE A 191 -10.71 11.50 -13.10
N ALA A 192 -9.87 10.49 -12.81
CA ALA A 192 -8.52 10.38 -13.37
C ALA A 192 -8.54 10.31 -14.91
N ALA A 193 -9.47 9.53 -15.48
CA ALA A 193 -9.59 9.38 -16.94
C ALA A 193 -9.98 10.72 -17.60
N VAL A 194 -11.05 11.34 -17.10
CA VAL A 194 -11.55 12.62 -17.62
C VAL A 194 -10.48 13.72 -17.52
N GLN A 195 -9.76 13.77 -16.40
CA GLN A 195 -8.73 14.78 -16.16
C GLN A 195 -7.36 14.41 -16.73
N ARG A 196 -7.21 13.23 -17.32
CA ARG A 196 -5.93 12.64 -17.75
C ARG A 196 -4.86 12.79 -16.66
N ALA A 197 -5.23 12.48 -15.42
CA ALA A 197 -4.32 12.59 -14.27
C ALA A 197 -3.22 11.52 -14.38
N PRO A 198 -1.95 11.84 -14.07
CA PRO A 198 -0.84 10.89 -14.12
C PRO A 198 -0.88 9.92 -12.93
N VAL A 199 -1.80 8.96 -12.95
CA VAL A 199 -2.03 8.00 -11.86
C VAL A 199 -1.95 6.56 -12.36
N VAL A 200 -1.24 5.71 -11.62
CA VAL A 200 -1.27 4.26 -11.81
C VAL A 200 -2.05 3.64 -10.66
N PHE A 201 -3.12 2.92 -10.96
CA PHE A 201 -3.89 2.17 -9.97
C PHE A 201 -3.42 0.73 -9.97
N LEU A 202 -2.87 0.25 -8.86
CA LEU A 202 -2.45 -1.14 -8.69
C LEU A 202 -3.47 -1.88 -7.82
N VAL A 203 -4.17 -2.81 -8.43
CA VAL A 203 -5.08 -3.74 -7.75
C VAL A 203 -4.30 -5.02 -7.42
N GLN A 204 -4.12 -5.30 -6.13
CA GLN A 204 -3.58 -6.54 -5.63
C GLN A 204 -4.73 -7.54 -5.45
N ASN A 205 -4.99 -8.31 -6.48
CA ASN A 205 -6.07 -9.30 -6.50
C ASN A 205 -5.58 -10.60 -5.86
N ASN A 206 -5.86 -10.77 -4.57
CA ASN A 206 -5.51 -12.00 -3.84
C ASN A 206 -6.66 -13.02 -3.76
N GLY A 207 -7.74 -12.76 -4.49
CA GLY A 207 -8.93 -13.60 -4.56
C GLY A 207 -9.95 -13.41 -3.43
N PHE A 208 -9.63 -12.66 -2.37
CA PHE A 208 -10.51 -12.54 -1.18
C PHE A 208 -10.54 -11.16 -0.52
N ALA A 209 -11.74 -10.62 -0.38
CA ALA A 209 -12.05 -9.52 0.53
C ALA A 209 -12.44 -10.08 1.90
N ILE A 210 -11.45 -10.19 2.81
CA ILE A 210 -11.56 -10.93 4.07
C ILE A 210 -11.89 -12.39 3.80
N SER A 211 -13.18 -12.74 3.79
CA SER A 211 -13.75 -14.07 3.54
C SER A 211 -14.64 -14.13 2.29
N VAL A 212 -14.89 -12.99 1.64
CA VAL A 212 -15.71 -12.92 0.42
C VAL A 212 -14.83 -13.24 -0.80
N PRO A 213 -15.04 -14.37 -1.50
CA PRO A 213 -14.26 -14.70 -2.68
C PRO A 213 -14.58 -13.76 -3.85
N LEU A 214 -13.63 -13.58 -4.76
CA LEU A 214 -13.74 -12.69 -5.92
C LEU A 214 -15.02 -12.88 -6.74
N ALA A 215 -15.47 -14.13 -6.91
CA ALA A 215 -16.69 -14.47 -7.65
C ALA A 215 -17.98 -13.89 -7.02
N LYS A 216 -17.96 -13.54 -5.72
CA LYS A 216 -19.03 -12.83 -5.03
C LYS A 216 -18.78 -11.31 -4.95
N GLN A 217 -17.59 -10.86 -5.33
CA GLN A 217 -17.22 -9.46 -5.33
C GLN A 217 -17.65 -8.76 -6.61
N THR A 218 -17.46 -9.41 -7.76
CA THR A 218 -17.81 -8.81 -9.06
C THR A 218 -18.01 -9.87 -10.14
N ALA A 219 -18.82 -9.53 -11.16
CA ALA A 219 -19.04 -10.36 -12.35
C ALA A 219 -18.12 -10.00 -13.53
N ALA A 220 -17.22 -9.01 -13.35
CA ALA A 220 -16.27 -8.63 -14.39
C ALA A 220 -15.33 -9.81 -14.70
N PRO A 221 -14.95 -10.05 -15.98
CA PRO A 221 -14.04 -11.14 -16.33
C PRO A 221 -12.67 -11.03 -15.64
N SER A 222 -12.23 -9.81 -15.38
CA SER A 222 -11.09 -9.48 -14.51
C SER A 222 -11.28 -8.08 -13.93
N LEU A 223 -10.51 -7.71 -12.91
CA LEU A 223 -10.56 -6.35 -12.36
C LEU A 223 -9.98 -5.32 -13.33
N ALA A 224 -9.00 -5.69 -14.15
CA ALA A 224 -8.46 -4.86 -15.23
C ALA A 224 -9.51 -4.49 -16.28
N HIS A 225 -10.53 -5.33 -16.53
CA HIS A 225 -11.63 -5.01 -17.45
C HIS A 225 -12.44 -3.80 -17.00
N LYS A 226 -12.46 -3.46 -15.70
CA LYS A 226 -13.16 -2.26 -15.21
C LYS A 226 -12.60 -0.99 -15.86
N ALA A 227 -11.32 -0.97 -16.25
CA ALA A 227 -10.65 0.15 -16.91
C ALA A 227 -11.36 0.59 -18.21
N VAL A 228 -11.88 -0.38 -18.97
CA VAL A 228 -12.54 -0.15 -20.27
C VAL A 228 -13.73 0.80 -20.11
N GLY A 229 -14.52 0.64 -19.04
CA GLY A 229 -15.68 1.47 -18.77
C GLY A 229 -15.36 2.95 -18.52
N TYR A 230 -14.11 3.27 -18.19
CA TYR A 230 -13.62 4.63 -17.96
C TYR A 230 -12.79 5.16 -19.12
N GLY A 231 -12.59 4.38 -20.18
CA GLY A 231 -11.77 4.79 -21.33
C GLY A 231 -10.26 4.81 -21.06
N MET A 232 -9.79 4.07 -20.04
CA MET A 232 -8.36 3.96 -19.71
C MET A 232 -7.84 2.53 -19.96
N PRO A 233 -6.54 2.34 -20.20
CA PRO A 233 -5.96 1.01 -20.38
C PRO A 233 -6.00 0.18 -19.09
N GLY A 234 -6.38 -1.08 -19.24
CA GLY A 234 -6.23 -2.13 -18.22
C GLY A 234 -5.05 -3.04 -18.55
N ARG A 235 -4.25 -3.43 -17.55
CA ARG A 235 -3.16 -4.41 -17.67
C ARG A 235 -3.39 -5.56 -16.71
N LEU A 236 -3.12 -6.79 -17.14
CA LEU A 236 -3.22 -7.98 -16.32
C LEU A 236 -1.83 -8.61 -16.16
N VAL A 237 -1.38 -8.82 -14.93
CA VAL A 237 -0.03 -9.32 -14.64
C VAL A 237 -0.06 -10.41 -13.58
N ASP A 238 0.84 -11.39 -13.69
CA ASP A 238 1.09 -12.35 -12.62
C ASP A 238 1.74 -11.61 -11.46
N GLY A 239 0.99 -11.45 -10.37
CA GLY A 239 1.38 -10.66 -9.21
C GLY A 239 2.50 -11.27 -8.38
N ASN A 240 2.86 -12.54 -8.62
CA ASN A 240 3.98 -13.21 -7.95
C ASN A 240 5.25 -13.22 -8.83
N ASP A 241 5.15 -12.84 -10.09
CA ASP A 241 6.29 -12.60 -10.95
C ASP A 241 6.81 -11.16 -10.77
N ALA A 242 7.75 -10.98 -9.84
CA ALA A 242 8.29 -9.67 -9.48
C ALA A 242 8.88 -8.89 -10.68
N VAL A 243 9.40 -9.60 -11.70
CA VAL A 243 9.95 -8.96 -12.89
C VAL A 243 8.82 -8.45 -13.78
N ALA A 244 7.81 -9.29 -14.01
CA ALA A 244 6.63 -8.91 -14.80
C ALA A 244 5.87 -7.72 -14.16
N VAL A 245 5.67 -7.75 -12.84
CA VAL A 245 5.02 -6.64 -12.12
C VAL A 245 5.84 -5.36 -12.27
N HIS A 246 7.16 -5.43 -12.08
CA HIS A 246 8.05 -4.28 -12.25
C HIS A 246 8.00 -3.71 -13.67
N GLU A 247 8.04 -4.54 -14.70
CA GLU A 247 7.97 -4.08 -16.10
C GLU A 247 6.62 -3.42 -16.42
N VAL A 248 5.51 -4.06 -16.05
CA VAL A 248 4.16 -3.52 -16.30
C VAL A 248 3.95 -2.19 -15.57
N LEU A 249 4.38 -2.10 -14.31
CA LEU A 249 4.28 -0.86 -13.54
C LEU A 249 5.23 0.23 -14.06
N SER A 250 6.44 -0.13 -14.48
CA SER A 250 7.39 0.81 -15.10
C SER A 250 6.82 1.44 -16.37
N ASP A 251 6.19 0.62 -17.22
CA ASP A 251 5.54 1.08 -18.43
C ASP A 251 4.30 1.94 -18.13
N ALA A 252 3.50 1.56 -17.12
CA ALA A 252 2.34 2.34 -16.67
C ALA A 252 2.75 3.72 -16.13
N VAL A 253 3.80 3.78 -15.30
CA VAL A 253 4.37 5.03 -14.78
C VAL A 253 4.90 5.90 -15.93
N ARG A 254 5.63 5.32 -16.89
CA ARG A 254 6.14 6.04 -18.06
C ARG A 254 5.00 6.61 -18.92
N HIS A 255 3.95 5.82 -19.14
CA HIS A 255 2.75 6.21 -19.87
C HIS A 255 2.03 7.39 -19.19
N ALA A 256 1.76 7.27 -17.88
CA ALA A 256 1.11 8.29 -17.08
C ALA A 256 1.90 9.60 -17.10
N ARG A 257 3.23 9.53 -16.88
CA ARG A 257 4.13 10.70 -16.88
C ARG A 257 4.20 11.40 -18.22
N ALA A 258 4.19 10.65 -19.33
CA ALA A 258 4.17 11.19 -20.68
C ALA A 258 2.81 11.83 -21.07
N GLY A 259 1.87 11.93 -20.13
CA GLY A 259 0.54 12.48 -20.35
C GLY A 259 -0.44 11.49 -21.00
N GLY A 260 -0.12 10.20 -21.04
CA GLY A 260 -1.01 9.16 -21.58
C GLY A 260 -2.34 9.04 -20.82
N GLY A 261 -2.37 9.51 -19.58
CA GLY A 261 -3.51 9.40 -18.67
C GLY A 261 -3.30 8.26 -17.67
N PRO A 262 -4.35 7.88 -16.92
CA PRO A 262 -4.22 6.85 -15.91
C PRO A 262 -4.13 5.44 -16.52
N VAL A 263 -3.61 4.51 -15.73
CA VAL A 263 -3.56 3.07 -16.07
C VAL A 263 -4.07 2.27 -14.88
N LEU A 264 -4.93 1.27 -15.14
CA LEU A 264 -5.31 0.27 -14.14
C LEU A 264 -4.49 -1.00 -14.37
N VAL A 265 -3.77 -1.46 -13.34
CA VAL A 265 -3.01 -2.70 -13.35
C VAL A 265 -3.63 -3.65 -12.33
N GLU A 266 -4.05 -4.83 -12.79
CA GLU A 266 -4.46 -5.94 -11.94
C GLU A 266 -3.31 -6.94 -11.81
N ALA A 267 -2.77 -7.07 -10.60
CA ALA A 267 -1.80 -8.08 -10.24
C ALA A 267 -2.52 -9.26 -9.57
N VAL A 268 -2.55 -10.41 -10.24
CA VAL A 268 -3.16 -11.63 -9.70
C VAL A 268 -2.15 -12.31 -8.78
N THR A 269 -2.40 -12.27 -7.47
CA THR A 269 -1.48 -12.70 -6.42
C THR A 269 -2.25 -13.53 -5.37
N TYR A 270 -1.63 -13.79 -4.22
CA TYR A 270 -2.31 -14.50 -3.14
C TYR A 270 -1.79 -14.12 -1.76
N ARG A 271 -2.73 -14.00 -0.81
CA ARG A 271 -2.42 -13.77 0.61
C ARG A 271 -2.30 -15.13 1.29
N LEU A 272 -1.08 -15.60 1.52
CA LEU A 272 -0.84 -16.93 2.13
C LEU A 272 -1.30 -16.97 3.60
N GLU A 273 -1.21 -15.85 4.31
CA GLU A 273 -1.67 -15.72 5.70
C GLU A 273 -3.17 -15.35 5.79
N ALA A 274 -3.71 -15.36 7.02
CA ALA A 274 -5.08 -14.90 7.29
C ALA A 274 -5.25 -13.41 6.96
N HIS A 275 -6.49 -12.91 6.95
CA HIS A 275 -6.75 -11.51 6.64
C HIS A 275 -5.99 -10.55 7.57
N THR A 276 -6.07 -10.84 8.87
CA THR A 276 -5.31 -10.26 9.97
C THR A 276 -5.16 -11.32 11.07
N ASN A 277 -4.46 -10.99 12.16
CA ASN A 277 -4.41 -11.81 13.37
C ASN A 277 -5.76 -12.06 14.06
N ALA A 278 -6.83 -11.34 13.68
CA ALA A 278 -8.18 -11.55 14.22
C ALA A 278 -9.07 -12.45 13.35
N ASP A 279 -8.54 -12.97 12.23
CA ASP A 279 -9.27 -13.77 11.26
C ASP A 279 -8.87 -15.25 11.30
N ASP A 280 -9.81 -16.13 10.95
CA ASP A 280 -9.58 -17.55 10.76
C ASP A 280 -9.90 -17.96 9.32
N ALA A 281 -8.84 -18.01 8.52
CA ALA A 281 -8.89 -18.34 7.11
C ALA A 281 -9.37 -19.75 6.79
N THR A 282 -9.22 -20.71 7.72
CA THR A 282 -9.57 -22.11 7.50
C THR A 282 -11.08 -22.31 7.31
N ARG A 283 -11.87 -21.30 7.68
CA ARG A 283 -13.34 -21.29 7.55
C ARG A 283 -13.84 -21.05 6.13
N TYR A 284 -13.01 -20.50 5.24
CA TYR A 284 -13.45 -20.07 3.92
C TYR A 284 -12.43 -20.32 2.79
N ARG A 285 -11.25 -20.88 3.08
CA ARG A 285 -10.23 -21.29 2.09
C ARG A 285 -9.82 -22.73 2.33
N GLY A 286 -9.57 -23.47 1.26
CA GLY A 286 -9.07 -24.84 1.34
C GLY A 286 -7.55 -24.92 1.30
N ASP A 287 -6.97 -25.86 2.04
CA ASP A 287 -5.50 -26.06 2.11
C ASP A 287 -4.89 -26.31 0.73
N ALA A 288 -5.58 -27.03 -0.16
CA ALA A 288 -5.11 -27.30 -1.51
C ALA A 288 -4.92 -26.02 -2.35
N GLU A 289 -5.77 -25.01 -2.15
CA GLU A 289 -5.64 -23.71 -2.81
C GLU A 289 -4.41 -22.96 -2.28
N VAL A 290 -4.25 -22.94 -0.95
CA VAL A 290 -3.09 -22.30 -0.30
C VAL A 290 -1.77 -22.96 -0.73
N GLU A 291 -1.71 -24.28 -0.78
CA GLU A 291 -0.50 -25.00 -1.21
C GLU A 291 -0.19 -24.83 -2.70
N THR A 292 -1.21 -24.67 -3.54
CA THR A 292 -1.01 -24.31 -4.95
C THR A 292 -0.30 -22.96 -5.07
N TRP A 293 -0.75 -21.96 -4.29
CA TRP A 293 -0.13 -20.64 -4.26
C TRP A 293 1.23 -20.61 -3.56
N ARG A 294 1.46 -21.49 -2.57
CA ARG A 294 2.79 -21.69 -1.98
C ARG A 294 3.79 -22.20 -3.01
N GLY A 295 3.37 -23.05 -3.94
CA GLY A 295 4.20 -23.49 -5.06
C GLY A 295 4.56 -22.37 -6.05
N HIS A 296 3.83 -21.25 -6.01
CA HIS A 296 4.00 -20.06 -6.84
C HIS A 296 4.50 -18.85 -6.03
N ASP A 297 5.29 -19.09 -4.98
CA ASP A 297 5.84 -18.04 -4.12
C ASP A 297 6.78 -17.09 -4.91
N PRO A 298 6.64 -15.75 -4.77
CA PRO A 298 7.46 -14.77 -5.49
C PRO A 298 8.96 -14.87 -5.17
N VAL A 299 9.33 -15.21 -3.94
CA VAL A 299 10.74 -15.42 -3.55
C VAL A 299 11.29 -16.63 -4.29
N ASP A 300 10.58 -17.75 -4.23
CA ASP A 300 11.04 -19.00 -4.83
C ASP A 300 11.13 -18.91 -6.37
N LEU A 301 10.16 -18.23 -7.00
CA LEU A 301 10.18 -17.96 -8.44
C LEU A 301 11.46 -17.23 -8.87
N LEU A 302 11.81 -16.18 -8.15
CA LEU A 302 12.99 -15.36 -8.47
C LEU A 302 14.29 -16.07 -8.12
N GLU A 303 14.35 -16.81 -7.01
CA GLU A 303 15.52 -17.59 -6.63
C GLU A 303 15.83 -18.71 -7.63
N ARG A 304 14.80 -19.39 -8.14
CA ARG A 304 14.96 -20.39 -9.22
C ARG A 304 15.59 -19.77 -10.46
N GLU A 305 15.12 -18.61 -10.86
CA GLU A 305 15.64 -17.92 -12.04
C GLU A 305 17.09 -17.43 -11.84
N LEU A 306 17.39 -16.80 -10.70
CA LEU A 306 18.74 -16.37 -10.38
C LEU A 306 19.71 -17.55 -10.30
N THR A 307 19.30 -18.68 -9.71
CA THR A 307 20.13 -19.89 -9.61
C THR A 307 20.38 -20.49 -10.99
N ARG A 308 19.35 -20.59 -11.83
CA ARG A 308 19.46 -21.08 -13.22
C ARG A 308 20.46 -20.25 -14.03
N ARG A 309 20.51 -18.93 -13.79
CA ARG A 309 21.44 -17.99 -14.44
C ARG A 309 22.81 -17.88 -13.77
N GLY A 310 23.07 -18.60 -12.66
CA GLY A 310 24.31 -18.50 -11.90
C GLY A 310 24.52 -17.14 -11.23
N LEU A 311 23.44 -16.41 -10.95
CA LEU A 311 23.45 -15.06 -10.36
C LEU A 311 23.22 -15.05 -8.84
N LEU A 312 22.96 -16.21 -8.24
CA LEU A 312 22.71 -16.38 -6.81
C LEU A 312 23.41 -17.64 -6.30
N ASP A 313 24.54 -17.44 -5.64
CA ASP A 313 25.28 -18.47 -4.91
C ASP A 313 24.93 -18.47 -3.41
N GLU A 314 25.52 -19.40 -2.66
CA GLU A 314 25.22 -19.54 -1.22
C GLU A 314 25.70 -18.32 -0.41
N ASP A 315 26.78 -17.67 -0.85
CA ASP A 315 27.30 -16.47 -0.18
C ASP A 315 26.36 -15.29 -0.34
N ALA A 316 25.84 -15.05 -1.55
CA ALA A 316 24.82 -14.03 -1.82
C ALA A 316 23.51 -14.33 -1.07
N ARG A 317 23.07 -15.59 -1.04
CA ARG A 317 21.89 -16.00 -0.25
C ARG A 317 22.08 -15.71 1.24
N ARG A 318 23.25 -16.05 1.78
CA ARG A 318 23.60 -15.80 3.18
C ARG A 318 23.61 -14.30 3.49
N ALA A 319 24.23 -13.48 2.65
CA ALA A 319 24.30 -12.04 2.86
C ALA A 319 22.90 -11.39 2.98
N VAL A 320 21.99 -11.72 2.06
CA VAL A 320 20.61 -11.20 2.11
C VAL A 320 19.86 -11.69 3.35
N ARG A 321 20.06 -12.95 3.75
CA ARG A 321 19.44 -13.49 4.99
C ARG A 321 19.96 -12.78 6.23
N GLU A 322 21.27 -12.54 6.33
CA GLU A 322 21.87 -11.83 7.46
C GLU A 322 21.36 -10.39 7.57
N GLU A 323 21.24 -9.67 6.44
CA GLU A 323 20.61 -8.34 6.41
C GLU A 323 19.14 -8.37 6.86
N SER A 324 18.39 -9.36 6.37
CA SER A 324 16.98 -9.56 6.73
C SER A 324 16.79 -9.87 8.22
N GLU A 325 17.67 -10.67 8.82
CA GLU A 325 17.66 -10.96 10.25
C GLU A 325 18.08 -9.74 11.09
N ALA A 326 19.05 -8.95 10.63
CA ALA A 326 19.44 -7.72 11.29
C ALA A 326 18.27 -6.71 11.35
N LEU A 327 17.55 -6.53 10.23
CA LEU A 327 16.32 -5.73 10.18
C LEU A 327 15.28 -6.23 11.19
N ALA A 328 15.03 -7.54 11.22
CA ALA A 328 14.03 -8.11 12.13
C ALA A 328 14.43 -7.99 13.61
N ALA A 329 15.73 -8.11 13.91
CA ALA A 329 16.25 -7.93 15.26
C ALA A 329 16.11 -6.46 15.73
N ASP A 330 16.47 -5.50 14.87
CA ASP A 330 16.28 -4.06 15.15
C ASP A 330 14.80 -3.72 15.37
N LEU A 331 13.95 -4.16 14.44
CA LEU A 331 12.50 -3.95 14.53
C LEU A 331 11.93 -4.50 15.84
N ARG A 332 12.34 -5.71 16.21
CA ARG A 332 11.92 -6.34 17.46
C ARG A 332 12.37 -5.51 18.67
N ALA A 333 13.63 -5.10 18.71
CA ALA A 333 14.18 -4.36 19.83
C ALA A 333 13.42 -3.04 20.04
N ARG A 334 13.25 -2.26 18.97
CA ARG A 334 12.61 -0.94 19.03
C ARG A 334 11.11 -1.01 19.30
N LEU A 335 10.40 -2.03 18.82
CA LEU A 335 8.98 -2.23 19.15
C LEU A 335 8.72 -2.84 20.53
N HIS A 336 9.77 -3.25 21.27
CA HIS A 336 9.64 -3.62 22.68
C HIS A 336 9.73 -2.42 23.63
N GLU A 337 10.20 -1.28 23.14
CA GLU A 337 10.16 -0.03 23.88
C GLU A 337 8.73 0.50 23.89
N ASP A 338 8.24 0.84 25.09
CA ASP A 338 6.91 1.39 25.23
C ASP A 338 6.90 2.82 24.66
N PRO A 339 5.87 3.19 23.87
CA PRO A 339 5.79 4.52 23.29
C PRO A 339 5.60 5.57 24.39
N VAL A 340 6.30 6.70 24.27
CA VAL A 340 6.04 7.88 25.10
C VAL A 340 4.89 8.64 24.43
N LEU A 341 3.72 8.63 25.08
CA LEU A 341 2.51 9.29 24.59
C LEU A 341 2.21 10.50 25.47
N ASP A 342 1.87 11.64 24.86
CA ASP A 342 1.30 12.79 25.57
C ASP A 342 -0.24 12.76 25.41
N PRO A 343 -1.02 12.57 26.49
CA PRO A 343 -2.48 12.65 26.44
C PRO A 343 -3.01 13.96 25.84
N MET A 344 -2.23 15.04 25.89
CA MET A 344 -2.61 16.33 25.28
C MET A 344 -2.63 16.27 23.75
N ASP A 345 -1.93 15.31 23.14
CA ASP A 345 -1.91 15.13 21.68
C ASP A 345 -3.30 14.77 21.13
N LEU A 346 -4.21 14.23 21.95
CA LEU A 346 -5.62 14.02 21.58
C LEU A 346 -6.32 15.29 21.07
N PHE A 347 -5.83 16.47 21.47
CA PHE A 347 -6.37 17.78 21.08
C PHE A 347 -5.47 18.52 20.08
N ALA A 348 -4.30 17.98 19.77
CA ALA A 348 -3.38 18.54 18.80
C ALA A 348 -3.77 18.12 17.37
N HIS A 349 -3.38 18.92 16.37
CA HIS A 349 -3.51 18.60 14.94
C HIS A 349 -4.94 18.35 14.40
N VAL A 350 -5.98 18.51 15.21
CA VAL A 350 -7.39 18.47 14.75
C VAL A 350 -7.69 19.61 13.77
N TYR A 351 -7.13 20.79 14.04
CA TYR A 351 -7.15 21.98 13.18
C TYR A 351 -5.78 22.64 13.22
N ALA A 352 -5.52 23.56 12.28
CA ALA A 352 -4.31 24.38 12.29
C ALA A 352 -4.19 25.22 13.58
N GLU A 353 -5.32 25.71 14.10
CA GLU A 353 -5.43 26.37 15.39
C GLU A 353 -6.52 25.70 16.23
N PRO A 354 -6.28 25.40 17.52
CA PRO A 354 -7.27 24.75 18.36
C PRO A 354 -8.45 25.69 18.63
N THR A 355 -9.66 25.17 18.42
CA THR A 355 -10.90 25.89 18.70
C THR A 355 -11.04 26.20 20.20
N PRO A 356 -11.88 27.18 20.61
CA PRO A 356 -12.15 27.42 22.03
C PRO A 356 -12.59 26.16 22.79
N HIS A 357 -13.44 25.33 22.20
CA HIS A 357 -13.91 24.07 22.80
C HIS A 357 -12.78 23.04 22.95
N LEU A 358 -11.89 22.89 21.96
CA LEU A 358 -10.73 21.98 22.08
C LEU A 358 -9.77 22.45 23.17
N ARG A 359 -9.59 23.76 23.34
CA ARG A 359 -8.80 24.31 24.44
C ARG A 359 -9.43 24.00 25.79
N GLU A 360 -10.74 24.22 25.94
CA GLU A 360 -11.48 23.89 27.17
C GLU A 360 -11.38 22.40 27.52
N GLN A 361 -11.61 21.50 26.56
CA GLN A 361 -11.49 20.06 26.75
C GLN A 361 -10.07 19.63 27.13
N ARG A 362 -9.06 20.24 26.52
CA ARG A 362 -7.66 20.00 26.87
C ARG A 362 -7.33 20.44 28.29
N GLU A 363 -7.82 21.61 28.72
CA GLU A 363 -7.64 22.06 30.11
C GLU A 363 -8.38 21.15 31.10
N LEU A 364 -9.57 20.66 30.74
CA LEU A 364 -10.32 19.71 31.56
C LEU A 364 -9.54 18.41 31.78
N LEU A 365 -9.04 17.78 30.71
CA LEU A 365 -8.22 16.57 30.83
C LEU A 365 -6.93 16.84 31.60
N ARG A 366 -6.27 17.99 31.37
CA ARG A 366 -5.07 18.36 32.13
C ARG A 366 -5.36 18.46 33.63
N ALA A 367 -6.48 19.07 34.00
CA ALA A 367 -6.88 19.20 35.41
C ALA A 367 -7.18 17.84 36.05
N GLU A 368 -7.84 16.94 35.31
CA GLU A 368 -8.13 15.57 35.75
C GLU A 368 -6.83 14.78 36.01
N LEU A 369 -5.89 14.80 35.05
CA LEU A 369 -4.60 14.12 35.20
C LEU A 369 -3.74 14.69 36.35
N ALA A 370 -3.80 16.01 36.56
CA ALA A 370 -3.10 16.64 37.68
C ALA A 370 -3.68 16.17 39.03
N ALA A 371 -5.01 16.12 39.15
CA ALA A 371 -5.69 15.64 40.35
C ALA A 371 -5.40 14.15 40.62
N GLU A 372 -5.34 13.30 39.58
CA GLU A 372 -4.95 11.90 39.72
C GLU A 372 -3.49 11.73 40.17
N ALA A 373 -2.57 12.54 39.62
CA ALA A 373 -1.16 12.51 40.02
C ALA A 373 -0.96 12.92 41.47
N GLU A 374 -1.67 13.94 41.94
CA GLU A 374 -1.67 14.36 43.36
C GLU A 374 -2.21 13.25 44.26
N ALA A 375 -3.35 12.63 43.90
CA ALA A 375 -3.94 11.54 44.67
C ALA A 375 -3.02 10.30 44.76
N ASN A 376 -2.32 9.97 43.67
CA ASN A 376 -1.34 8.87 43.65
C ASN A 376 -0.12 9.18 44.51
N ALA A 377 0.42 10.40 44.45
CA ALA A 377 1.53 10.82 45.29
C ALA A 377 1.18 10.77 46.79
N ASP A 378 -0.04 11.19 47.16
CA ASP A 378 -0.53 11.11 48.53
C ASP A 378 -0.68 9.66 49.00
N ALA A 379 -1.18 8.76 48.14
CA ALA A 379 -1.30 7.34 48.45
C ALA A 379 0.07 6.66 48.63
N GLU A 380 1.07 6.98 47.79
CA GLU A 380 2.43 6.48 47.92
C GLU A 380 3.12 6.99 49.20
N ALA A 381 2.93 8.27 49.55
CA ALA A 381 3.45 8.84 50.79
C ALA A 381 2.85 8.18 52.05
N GLN A 382 1.57 7.79 52.01
CA GLN A 382 0.90 7.07 53.08
C GLN A 382 1.27 5.58 53.15
N ALA A 383 1.72 4.98 52.04
CA ALA A 383 2.12 3.58 51.96
C ALA A 383 3.62 3.34 52.26
N ALA A 384 4.44 4.39 52.29
CA ALA A 384 5.85 4.29 52.66
C ALA A 384 5.98 3.82 54.13
N PRO A 385 6.66 2.69 54.41
CA PRO A 385 6.78 2.21 55.78
C PRO A 385 7.55 3.23 56.60
N GLU A 386 7.00 3.61 57.76
CA GLU A 386 7.73 4.37 58.78
C GLU A 386 9.01 3.61 59.14
N GLY A 387 10.12 3.99 58.51
CA GLY A 387 11.40 3.38 58.74
C GLY A 387 11.84 3.63 60.17
N ALA A 388 11.86 2.56 60.96
CA ALA A 388 12.82 2.27 62.02
C ALA A 388 13.64 3.49 62.50
N THR A 389 13.03 4.33 63.33
CA THR A 389 13.80 5.19 64.23
C THR A 389 14.34 4.34 65.36
N ARG A 390 15.67 4.44 65.53
CA ARG A 390 16.55 3.77 66.49
C ARG A 390 16.04 3.63 67.91
#